data_AF-A0A925II20-F1
#
_entry.id   AF-A0A925II20-F1
#
_cell.length_a   1.000
_cell.length_b   1.000
_cell.length_c   1.000
_cell.angle_alpha   90.00
_cell.angle_beta   90.00
_cell.angle_gamma   90.00
#
_symmetry.space_group_name_H-M   'P 1'
#
loop_
_entity.id
_entity.type
_entity.pdbx_description
1 polymer ?
#
loop_
_entity_poly.entity_id
_entity_poly.type
_entity_poly.pdbx_seq_one_letter_code
_entity_poly.pdbx_strand_id
1 'polypeptide(L)'
;IHNGADDNASGTAALIELARLLKNSKTTKNNYLFIAFSGEELGLFGSKYFTENPTIDLKQTSYMINLDMVGRLNDSTRVLTVGGYGTSPAWSDHYSSSALLGNRLGLTFKFDSSGTGPSDHTSFYRKDIPVLFYFTGLHSDYHKPTDDANKVNYNGERLIIEHIYGLLTSLDGKGKLAFTKTRETQTTTSARFSVSLGIMPDYTYSGMGVRADGISEGKPAQKAGLQAGDIIIKLGDLTISSLENYMQALGKFKKGERTKVKFKRGNDVLEAMVEF
;
A
#
# COMPACT_ATOMS: atom_id res chain seq x y z
N ILE A 1 -21.50 -6.35 -7.85
CA ILE A 1 -20.80 -7.11 -6.78
C ILE A 1 -19.33 -6.77 -6.93
N HIS A 2 -18.65 -6.37 -5.85
CA HIS A 2 -17.19 -6.30 -5.82
C HIS A 2 -16.73 -7.54 -5.05
N ASN A 3 -16.02 -8.44 -5.73
CA ASN A 3 -15.63 -9.73 -5.14
C ASN A 3 -14.46 -9.56 -4.15
N GLY A 4 -13.55 -8.62 -4.41
CA GLY A 4 -12.51 -8.21 -3.46
C GLY A 4 -11.54 -9.33 -3.11
N ALA A 5 -11.20 -10.17 -4.08
CA ALA A 5 -10.34 -11.33 -3.87
C ALA A 5 -8.93 -10.94 -3.42
N ASP A 6 -8.32 -9.95 -4.05
CA ASP A 6 -7.07 -9.38 -3.57
C ASP A 6 -7.34 -8.29 -2.55
N ASP A 7 -8.37 -7.46 -2.78
CA ASP A 7 -8.71 -6.26 -2.01
C ASP A 7 -10.04 -6.43 -1.23
N ASN A 8 -10.04 -6.93 0.00
CA ASN A 8 -8.88 -7.39 0.78
C ASN A 8 -9.06 -8.80 1.36
N ALA A 9 -9.68 -9.70 0.59
CA ALA A 9 -9.80 -11.10 1.01
C ALA A 9 -8.44 -11.80 1.12
N SER A 10 -7.43 -11.41 0.33
CA SER A 10 -6.05 -11.90 0.46
C SER A 10 -5.44 -11.55 1.82
N GLY A 11 -5.51 -10.30 2.25
CA GLY A 11 -5.04 -9.88 3.58
C GLY A 11 -5.77 -10.61 4.70
N THR A 12 -7.08 -10.84 4.54
CA THR A 12 -7.89 -11.62 5.49
C THR A 12 -7.48 -13.10 5.53
N ALA A 13 -7.22 -13.72 4.38
CA ALA A 13 -6.74 -15.10 4.30
C ALA A 13 -5.35 -15.25 4.94
N ALA A 14 -4.44 -14.32 4.65
CA ALA A 14 -3.13 -14.25 5.28
C ALA A 14 -3.21 -14.07 6.80
N LEU A 15 -4.14 -13.24 7.30
CA LEU A 15 -4.39 -13.06 8.73
C LEU A 15 -4.77 -14.38 9.42
N ILE A 16 -5.70 -15.14 8.82
CA ILE A 16 -6.16 -16.43 9.33
C ILE A 16 -5.01 -17.46 9.32
N GLU A 17 -4.23 -17.49 8.25
CA GLU A 17 -3.11 -18.43 8.14
C GLU A 17 -1.98 -18.12 9.12
N LEU A 18 -1.63 -16.85 9.30
CA LEU A 18 -0.66 -16.43 10.32
C LEU A 18 -1.12 -16.82 11.73
N ALA A 19 -2.41 -16.70 12.03
CA ALA A 19 -2.98 -17.17 13.31
C ALA A 19 -2.82 -18.68 13.48
N ARG A 20 -3.05 -19.46 12.43
CA ARG A 20 -2.84 -20.91 12.42
C ARG A 20 -1.37 -21.28 12.63
N LEU A 21 -0.45 -20.58 11.95
CA LEU A 21 0.99 -20.82 12.07
C LEU A 21 1.50 -20.49 13.47
N LEU A 22 1.15 -19.31 14.00
CA LEU A 22 1.58 -18.89 15.33
C LEU A 22 1.04 -19.79 16.44
N LYS A 23 -0.21 -20.25 16.34
CA LYS A 23 -0.79 -21.20 17.29
C LYS A 23 0.01 -22.51 17.40
N ASN A 24 0.64 -22.94 16.30
CA ASN A 24 1.43 -24.17 16.24
C ASN A 24 2.94 -23.91 16.41
N SER A 25 3.33 -22.67 16.71
CA SER A 25 4.73 -22.28 16.82
C SER A 25 5.27 -22.38 18.26
N LYS A 26 6.59 -22.21 18.42
CA LYS A 26 7.23 -21.98 19.73
C LYS A 26 7.30 -20.49 20.11
N THR A 27 6.67 -19.62 19.31
CA THR A 27 6.65 -18.17 19.44
C THR A 27 5.60 -17.78 20.48
N THR A 28 5.97 -17.82 21.76
CA THR A 28 5.02 -17.71 22.88
C THR A 28 5.30 -16.53 23.81
N LYS A 29 6.29 -15.69 23.50
CA LYS A 29 6.69 -14.58 24.36
C LYS A 29 5.91 -13.29 24.06
N ASN A 30 5.18 -13.25 22.96
CA ASN A 30 4.28 -12.16 22.59
C ASN A 30 2.81 -12.61 22.61
N ASN A 31 1.91 -11.69 22.95
CA ASN A 31 0.47 -11.84 22.68
C ASN A 31 0.17 -11.29 21.28
N TYR A 32 -0.63 -12.03 20.50
CA TYR A 32 -1.04 -11.62 19.16
C TYR A 32 -2.54 -11.38 19.11
N LEU A 33 -2.94 -10.21 18.61
CA LEU A 33 -4.33 -9.87 18.35
C LEU A 33 -4.52 -9.79 16.83
N PHE A 34 -5.35 -10.68 16.29
CA PHE A 34 -5.72 -10.70 14.87
C PHE A 34 -7.05 -9.98 14.71
N ILE A 35 -7.10 -8.97 13.83
CA ILE A 35 -8.29 -8.12 13.65
C ILE A 35 -8.54 -7.96 12.16
N ALA A 36 -9.80 -8.15 11.76
CA ALA A 36 -10.30 -7.74 10.45
C ALA A 36 -11.18 -6.50 10.65
N PHE A 37 -10.86 -5.39 9.98
CA PHE A 37 -11.55 -4.12 10.15
C PHE A 37 -12.71 -3.99 9.16
N SER A 38 -13.78 -3.31 9.59
CA SER A 38 -14.91 -2.94 8.74
C SER A 38 -14.78 -1.50 8.25
N GLY A 39 -15.21 -1.21 7.02
CA GLY A 39 -15.30 0.17 6.52
C GLY A 39 -13.94 0.85 6.30
N GLU A 40 -12.91 0.08 5.95
CA GLU A 40 -11.61 0.58 5.49
C GLU A 40 -11.82 1.50 4.28
N GLU A 41 -12.53 1.00 3.26
CA GLU A 41 -12.84 1.70 2.00
C GLU A 41 -13.68 2.98 2.15
N LEU A 42 -14.31 3.16 3.32
CA LEU A 42 -15.08 4.35 3.66
C LEU A 42 -14.22 5.44 4.34
N GLY A 43 -12.92 5.18 4.51
CA GLY A 43 -11.98 6.07 5.18
C GLY A 43 -11.52 5.56 6.55
N LEU A 44 -11.16 4.28 6.64
CA LEU A 44 -10.55 3.63 7.81
C LEU A 44 -11.48 3.59 9.04
N PHE A 45 -12.79 3.49 8.85
CA PHE A 45 -13.76 3.68 9.94
C PHE A 45 -13.56 2.67 11.08
N GLY A 46 -13.37 1.39 10.75
CA GLY A 46 -13.20 0.32 11.74
C GLY A 46 -11.91 0.46 12.54
N SER A 47 -10.77 0.63 11.87
CA SER A 47 -9.48 0.79 12.57
C SER A 47 -9.41 2.08 13.37
N LYS A 48 -9.96 3.18 12.85
CA LYS A 48 -10.08 4.44 13.59
C LYS A 48 -10.94 4.27 14.85
N TYR A 49 -12.11 3.65 14.71
CA TYR A 49 -12.99 3.40 15.85
C TYR A 49 -12.29 2.55 16.91
N PHE A 50 -11.60 1.48 16.50
CA PHE A 50 -10.85 0.62 17.42
C PHE A 50 -9.73 1.38 18.14
N THR A 51 -8.95 2.21 17.45
CA THR A 51 -7.85 2.94 18.10
C THR A 51 -8.31 4.11 18.96
N GLU A 52 -9.55 4.58 18.79
CA GLU A 52 -10.22 5.56 19.65
C GLU A 52 -10.95 4.90 20.83
N ASN A 53 -11.41 3.65 20.68
CA ASN A 53 -12.16 2.89 21.67
C ASN A 53 -11.58 1.48 21.85
N PRO A 54 -10.30 1.35 22.26
CA PRO A 54 -9.63 0.06 22.22
C PRO A 54 -10.13 -0.87 23.33
N THR A 55 -10.29 -2.14 23.00
CA THR A 55 -10.61 -3.20 23.97
C THR A 55 -9.38 -3.71 24.74
N ILE A 56 -8.19 -3.20 24.38
CA ILE A 56 -6.90 -3.48 25.02
C ILE A 56 -6.16 -2.17 25.31
N ASP A 57 -5.18 -2.20 26.21
CA ASP A 57 -4.31 -1.04 26.42
C ASP A 57 -3.32 -0.89 25.26
N LEU A 58 -3.57 0.05 24.35
CA LEU A 58 -2.71 0.33 23.21
C LEU A 58 -1.29 0.77 23.60
N LYS A 59 -1.05 1.23 24.84
CA LYS A 59 0.31 1.54 25.30
C LYS A 59 1.17 0.28 25.42
N GLN A 60 0.56 -0.90 25.53
CA GLN A 60 1.27 -2.18 25.57
C GLN A 60 1.47 -2.78 24.18
N THR A 61 0.82 -2.25 23.14
CA THR A 61 1.02 -2.69 21.76
C THR A 61 2.44 -2.34 21.31
N SER A 62 3.20 -3.37 20.93
CA SER A 62 4.59 -3.21 20.50
C SER A 62 4.71 -2.75 19.04
N TYR A 63 3.83 -3.26 18.18
CA TYR A 63 3.76 -2.93 16.76
C TYR A 63 2.42 -3.37 16.17
N MET A 64 2.09 -2.87 14.98
CA MET A 64 0.96 -3.31 14.17
C MET A 64 1.43 -3.69 12.76
N ILE A 65 1.02 -4.86 12.28
CA ILE A 65 1.31 -5.32 10.92
C ILE A 65 -0.01 -5.30 10.14
N ASN A 66 -0.02 -4.59 9.02
CA ASN A 66 -1.16 -4.44 8.14
C ASN A 66 -0.95 -5.22 6.85
N LEU A 67 -1.97 -5.98 6.45
CA LEU A 67 -1.98 -6.81 5.25
C LEU A 67 -3.09 -6.30 4.34
N ASP A 68 -2.73 -5.69 3.22
CA ASP A 68 -3.69 -5.21 2.24
C ASP A 68 -3.20 -5.53 0.84
N MET A 69 -4.02 -6.25 0.08
CA MET A 69 -3.68 -6.68 -1.29
C MET A 69 -2.33 -7.40 -1.35
N VAL A 70 -2.28 -8.58 -0.71
CA VAL A 70 -1.08 -9.44 -0.62
C VAL A 70 -1.17 -10.69 -1.51
N GLY A 71 -2.19 -10.78 -2.35
CA GLY A 71 -2.47 -11.91 -3.23
C GLY A 71 -1.97 -11.75 -4.66
N ARG A 72 -1.47 -10.58 -5.08
CA ARG A 72 -1.13 -10.28 -6.49
C ARG A 72 0.36 -10.06 -6.74
N LEU A 73 1.20 -10.76 -5.98
CA LEU A 73 2.65 -10.75 -6.17
C LEU A 73 3.02 -11.08 -7.63
N ASN A 74 3.75 -10.18 -8.28
CA ASN A 74 4.20 -10.38 -9.65
C ASN A 74 5.33 -11.42 -9.70
N ASP A 75 5.16 -12.49 -10.49
CA ASP A 75 6.12 -13.61 -10.53
C ASP A 75 7.51 -13.22 -11.05
N SER A 76 7.58 -12.23 -11.95
CA SER A 76 8.84 -11.79 -12.58
C SER A 76 9.63 -10.85 -11.69
N THR A 77 8.98 -9.83 -11.12
CA THR A 77 9.66 -8.81 -10.32
C THR A 77 9.76 -9.21 -8.84
N ARG A 78 8.77 -9.97 -8.36
CA ARG A 78 8.61 -10.38 -6.95
C ARG A 78 8.73 -9.23 -5.97
N VAL A 79 8.29 -8.04 -6.39
CA VAL A 79 8.35 -6.83 -5.56
C VAL A 79 7.25 -6.88 -4.51
N LEU A 80 7.64 -6.79 -3.24
CA LEU A 80 6.76 -6.58 -2.10
C LEU A 80 7.02 -5.18 -1.54
N THR A 81 5.99 -4.34 -1.52
CA THR A 81 6.07 -3.02 -0.90
C THR A 81 5.86 -3.16 0.60
N VAL A 82 6.71 -2.48 1.37
CA VAL A 82 6.70 -2.43 2.83
C VAL A 82 6.64 -0.97 3.27
N GLY A 83 5.44 -0.48 3.56
CA GLY A 83 5.21 0.83 4.17
C GLY A 83 5.46 0.80 5.67
N GLY A 84 5.60 1.98 6.29
CA GLY A 84 5.85 2.11 7.73
C GLY A 84 7.29 1.79 8.15
N TYR A 85 8.20 1.51 7.21
CA TYR A 85 9.57 1.09 7.50
C TYR A 85 10.36 2.12 8.34
N GLY A 86 10.02 3.41 8.26
CA GLY A 86 10.64 4.47 9.04
C GLY A 86 10.10 4.61 10.47
N THR A 87 9.09 3.84 10.85
CA THR A 87 8.37 4.02 12.14
C THR A 87 9.06 3.36 13.32
N SER A 88 10.13 2.59 13.09
CA SER A 88 10.98 2.03 14.14
C SER A 88 12.38 1.72 13.61
N PRO A 89 13.44 1.99 14.40
CA PRO A 89 14.79 1.50 14.06
C PRO A 89 14.88 -0.04 14.10
N ALA A 90 13.96 -0.73 14.81
CA ALA A 90 13.95 -2.19 14.84
C ALA A 90 13.66 -2.81 13.46
N TRP A 91 13.02 -2.07 12.55
CA TRP A 91 12.74 -2.52 11.20
C TRP A 91 14.01 -2.69 10.38
N SER A 92 14.96 -1.74 10.47
CA SER A 92 16.23 -1.90 9.77
C SER A 92 17.05 -3.07 10.26
N ASP A 93 17.05 -3.31 11.57
CA ASP A 93 17.77 -4.45 12.16
C ASP A 93 17.16 -5.77 11.71
N HIS A 94 15.83 -5.85 11.73
CA HIS A 94 15.10 -7.00 11.23
C HIS A 94 15.40 -7.23 9.75
N TYR A 95 15.18 -6.24 8.88
CA TYR A 95 15.36 -6.42 7.43
C TYR A 95 16.83 -6.60 7.03
N SER A 96 17.80 -6.13 7.81
CA SER A 96 19.22 -6.45 7.56
C SER A 96 19.54 -7.92 7.84
N SER A 97 18.89 -8.53 8.83
CA SER A 97 19.12 -9.93 9.23
C SER A 97 18.14 -10.93 8.60
N SER A 98 16.91 -10.50 8.31
CA SER A 98 15.86 -11.23 7.60
C SER A 98 15.83 -10.98 6.10
N ALA A 99 16.60 -10.02 5.57
CA ALA A 99 16.99 -10.04 4.16
C ALA A 99 17.57 -11.42 3.79
N LEU A 100 18.20 -12.14 4.72
CA LEU A 100 18.61 -13.52 4.50
C LEU A 100 17.44 -14.50 4.32
N LEU A 101 16.27 -14.26 4.91
CA LEU A 101 15.04 -15.04 4.68
C LEU A 101 14.31 -14.56 3.43
N GLY A 102 14.07 -13.26 3.27
CA GLY A 102 13.41 -12.71 2.08
C GLY A 102 14.20 -12.98 0.78
N ASN A 103 15.53 -12.86 0.81
CA ASN A 103 16.39 -13.24 -0.32
C ASN A 103 16.34 -14.75 -0.57
N ARG A 104 16.22 -15.59 0.48
CA ARG A 104 16.00 -17.04 0.33
C ARG A 104 14.64 -17.36 -0.30
N LEU A 105 13.62 -16.54 -0.05
CA LEU A 105 12.30 -16.65 -0.68
C LEU A 105 12.25 -15.99 -2.06
N GLY A 106 13.31 -15.28 -2.47
CA GLY A 106 13.38 -14.54 -3.73
C GLY A 106 12.45 -13.34 -3.80
N LEU A 107 12.11 -12.73 -2.65
CA LEU A 107 11.33 -11.49 -2.60
C LEU A 107 12.25 -10.28 -2.77
N THR A 108 11.78 -9.30 -3.54
CA THR A 108 12.43 -7.99 -3.68
C THR A 108 11.65 -6.99 -2.85
N PHE A 109 12.27 -6.33 -1.88
CA PHE A 109 11.56 -5.37 -1.03
C PHE A 109 11.67 -3.94 -1.57
N LYS A 110 10.53 -3.26 -1.63
CA LYS A 110 10.46 -1.80 -1.79
C LYS A 110 10.00 -1.17 -0.48
N PHE A 111 10.88 -0.44 0.18
CA PHE A 111 10.56 0.21 1.45
C PHE A 111 10.01 1.63 1.24
N ASP A 112 8.92 1.93 1.92
CA ASP A 112 8.43 3.29 2.15
C ASP A 112 8.55 3.61 3.64
N SER A 113 9.23 4.71 3.95
CA SER A 113 9.46 5.15 5.32
C SER A 113 8.22 5.77 5.96
N SER A 114 7.20 6.17 5.19
CA SER A 114 6.00 6.82 5.72
C SER A 114 5.21 5.90 6.66
N GLY A 115 4.84 6.41 7.83
CA GLY A 115 3.92 5.74 8.74
C GLY A 115 2.43 5.90 8.37
N THR A 116 2.14 6.75 7.39
CA THR A 116 0.78 6.97 6.86
C THR A 116 0.66 6.45 5.43
N GLY A 117 -0.48 5.85 5.12
CA GLY A 117 -0.82 5.34 3.80
C GLY A 117 -2.32 5.06 3.67
N PRO A 118 -2.78 4.59 2.51
CA PRO A 118 -4.19 4.36 2.22
C PRO A 118 -4.65 2.99 2.77
N SER A 119 -4.41 2.71 4.05
CA SER A 119 -4.89 1.48 4.72
C SER A 119 -4.83 1.63 6.25
N ASP A 120 -5.32 0.62 6.98
CA ASP A 120 -5.63 0.68 8.42
C ASP A 120 -4.43 0.94 9.34
N HIS A 121 -3.20 0.64 8.91
CA HIS A 121 -1.97 0.97 9.66
C HIS A 121 -1.88 2.45 10.05
N THR A 122 -2.44 3.35 9.24
CA THR A 122 -2.48 4.80 9.52
C THR A 122 -3.14 5.10 10.86
N SER A 123 -4.20 4.36 11.22
CA SER A 123 -4.93 4.55 12.48
C SER A 123 -4.08 4.22 13.71
N PHE A 124 -3.15 3.27 13.58
CA PHE A 124 -2.23 2.85 14.65
C PHE A 124 -0.99 3.73 14.72
N TYR A 125 -0.43 4.11 13.58
CA TYR A 125 0.69 5.07 13.52
C TYR A 125 0.34 6.39 14.23
N ARG A 126 -0.90 6.89 14.07
CA ARG A 126 -1.43 8.08 14.76
C ARG A 126 -1.54 7.93 16.29
N LYS A 127 -1.31 6.73 16.83
CA LYS A 127 -1.24 6.44 18.27
C LYS A 127 0.19 6.15 18.73
N ASP A 128 1.19 6.58 17.95
CA ASP A 128 2.62 6.37 18.20
C ASP A 128 3.02 4.88 18.31
N ILE A 129 2.37 4.03 17.51
CA ILE A 129 2.66 2.59 17.41
C ILE A 129 3.49 2.36 16.14
N PRO A 130 4.62 1.63 16.22
CA PRO A 130 5.35 1.18 15.04
C PRO A 130 4.47 0.35 14.12
N VAL A 131 4.48 0.65 12.82
CA VAL A 131 3.66 -0.07 11.84
C VAL A 131 4.50 -0.61 10.68
N LEU A 132 4.06 -1.73 10.12
CA LEU A 132 4.47 -2.17 8.79
C LEU A 132 3.22 -2.44 7.94
N PHE A 133 3.26 -2.03 6.68
CA PHE A 133 2.20 -2.24 5.72
C PHE A 133 2.72 -3.05 4.53
N TYR A 134 2.19 -4.26 4.34
CA TYR A 134 2.56 -5.13 3.22
C TYR A 134 1.55 -5.01 2.09
N PHE A 135 2.07 -4.79 0.88
CA PHE A 135 1.28 -4.51 -0.33
C PHE A 135 1.98 -5.02 -1.59
N THR A 136 1.26 -5.73 -2.47
CA THR A 136 1.83 -6.26 -3.73
C THR A 136 1.73 -5.32 -4.92
N GLY A 137 1.13 -4.15 -4.75
CA GLY A 137 0.91 -3.18 -5.82
C GLY A 137 -0.51 -3.23 -6.37
N LEU A 138 -0.87 -2.23 -7.17
CA LEU A 138 -2.15 -2.25 -7.87
C LEU A 138 -2.11 -3.20 -9.07
N HIS A 139 -3.30 -3.59 -9.51
CA HIS A 139 -3.50 -4.39 -10.72
C HIS A 139 -4.76 -3.92 -11.45
N SER A 140 -4.92 -4.33 -12.71
CA SER A 140 -6.01 -3.94 -13.61
C SER A 140 -7.44 -4.11 -13.07
N ASP A 141 -7.60 -4.95 -12.05
CA ASP A 141 -8.88 -5.33 -11.44
C ASP A 141 -9.18 -4.62 -10.12
N TYR A 142 -8.26 -3.79 -9.63
CA TYR A 142 -8.43 -3.02 -8.40
C TYR A 142 -9.73 -2.19 -8.42
N HIS A 143 -10.49 -2.26 -7.33
CA HIS A 143 -11.83 -1.65 -7.18
C HIS A 143 -12.82 -2.04 -8.30
N LYS A 144 -12.72 -3.24 -8.88
CA LYS A 144 -13.66 -3.73 -9.90
C LYS A 144 -14.31 -5.04 -9.49
N PRO A 145 -15.51 -5.34 -10.03
CA PRO A 145 -16.14 -6.65 -9.89
C PRO A 145 -15.26 -7.83 -10.29
N THR A 146 -14.28 -7.58 -11.15
CA THR A 146 -13.37 -8.58 -11.73
C THR A 146 -12.17 -8.90 -10.85
N ASP A 147 -12.09 -8.36 -9.63
CA ASP A 147 -11.12 -8.80 -8.63
C ASP A 147 -11.54 -10.16 -8.04
N ASP A 148 -11.30 -11.21 -8.82
CA ASP A 148 -11.79 -12.57 -8.62
C ASP A 148 -10.72 -13.52 -8.08
N ALA A 149 -11.14 -14.52 -7.30
CA ALA A 149 -10.25 -15.47 -6.61
C ALA A 149 -9.28 -16.21 -7.55
N ASN A 150 -9.70 -16.52 -8.78
CA ASN A 150 -8.84 -17.19 -9.77
C ASN A 150 -7.66 -16.34 -10.25
N LYS A 151 -7.62 -15.05 -9.92
CA LYS A 151 -6.52 -14.13 -10.22
C LYS A 151 -5.49 -14.05 -9.10
N VAL A 152 -5.78 -14.59 -7.92
CA VAL A 152 -4.83 -14.59 -6.80
C VAL A 152 -3.63 -15.48 -7.14
N ASN A 153 -2.42 -14.96 -6.95
CA ASN A 153 -1.18 -15.71 -6.96
C ASN A 153 -0.96 -16.35 -5.58
N TYR A 154 -1.63 -17.47 -5.32
CA TYR A 154 -1.55 -18.18 -4.04
C TYR A 154 -0.12 -18.59 -3.65
N ASN A 155 0.72 -18.91 -4.63
CA ASN A 155 2.12 -19.25 -4.37
C ASN A 155 2.91 -18.02 -3.91
N GLY A 156 2.68 -16.86 -4.53
CA GLY A 156 3.26 -15.59 -4.11
C GLY A 156 2.79 -15.14 -2.73
N GLU A 157 1.48 -15.25 -2.48
CA GLU A 157 0.88 -14.95 -1.17
C GLU A 157 1.47 -15.82 -0.06
N ARG A 158 1.66 -17.13 -0.30
CA ARG A 158 2.35 -18.03 0.64
C ARG A 158 3.75 -17.53 0.99
N LEU A 159 4.54 -17.06 0.02
CA LEU A 159 5.88 -16.54 0.29
C LEU A 159 5.84 -15.28 1.17
N ILE A 160 4.83 -14.42 0.98
CA ILE A 160 4.63 -13.22 1.81
C ILE A 160 4.25 -13.64 3.23
N ILE A 161 3.33 -14.59 3.40
CA ILE A 161 2.95 -15.14 4.71
C ILE A 161 4.17 -15.74 5.43
N GLU A 162 5.00 -16.51 4.72
CA GLU A 162 6.24 -17.09 5.28
C GLU A 162 7.23 -16.02 5.73
N HIS A 163 7.40 -14.95 4.95
CA HIS A 163 8.22 -13.81 5.33
C HIS A 163 7.70 -13.15 6.62
N ILE A 164 6.40 -12.86 6.69
CA ILE A 164 5.78 -12.19 7.82
C ILE A 164 5.82 -13.08 9.06
N TYR A 165 5.58 -14.38 8.93
CA TYR A 165 5.75 -15.33 10.03
C TYR A 165 7.20 -15.35 10.56
N GLY A 166 8.18 -15.27 9.67
CA GLY A 166 9.59 -15.11 10.03
C GLY A 166 9.86 -13.82 10.81
N LEU A 167 9.26 -12.70 10.40
CA LEU A 167 9.28 -11.43 11.14
C LEU A 167 8.72 -11.61 12.55
N LEU A 168 7.49 -12.10 12.68
CA LEU A 168 6.81 -12.27 13.97
C LEU A 168 7.61 -13.16 14.94
N THR A 169 8.24 -14.22 14.41
CA THR A 169 9.11 -15.11 15.18
C THR A 169 10.41 -14.43 15.62
N SER A 170 11.03 -13.61 14.76
CA SER A 170 12.26 -12.89 15.11
C SER A 170 12.05 -11.80 16.19
N LEU A 171 10.83 -11.27 16.27
CA LEU A 171 10.42 -10.27 17.26
C LEU A 171 9.91 -10.89 18.56
N ASP A 172 9.86 -12.21 18.67
CA ASP A 172 9.34 -12.90 19.86
C ASP A 172 10.18 -12.59 21.09
N GLY A 173 9.56 -11.99 22.10
CA GLY A 173 10.24 -11.62 23.34
C GLY A 173 11.24 -10.49 23.21
N LYS A 174 11.21 -9.70 22.13
CA LYS A 174 11.98 -8.45 22.00
C LYS A 174 11.40 -7.29 22.80
N GLY A 175 10.20 -7.47 23.37
CA GLY A 175 9.52 -6.45 24.15
C GLY A 175 8.91 -5.34 23.27
N LYS A 176 8.73 -4.16 23.87
CA LYS A 176 8.15 -2.99 23.18
C LYS A 176 9.19 -2.38 22.23
N LEU A 177 8.84 -2.28 20.95
CA LEU A 177 9.69 -1.63 19.96
C LEU A 177 9.68 -0.11 20.13
N ALA A 178 10.80 0.53 19.78
CA ALA A 178 10.90 1.98 19.76
C ALA A 178 10.08 2.55 18.61
N PHE A 179 9.33 3.62 18.87
CA PHE A 179 8.60 4.36 17.84
C PHE A 179 9.42 5.57 17.35
N THR A 180 9.43 5.75 16.04
CA THR A 180 9.99 6.93 15.38
C THR A 180 8.88 7.61 14.60
N LYS A 181 8.59 8.86 14.94
CA LYS A 181 7.68 9.67 14.14
C LYS A 181 8.29 9.93 12.78
N THR A 182 7.57 9.59 11.73
CA THR A 182 8.00 9.80 10.35
C THR A 182 7.58 11.18 9.88
N ARG A 183 8.24 11.73 8.85
CA ARG A 183 7.79 12.97 8.24
C ARG A 183 6.44 12.72 7.59
N GLU A 184 5.38 13.16 8.26
CA GLU A 184 4.08 13.35 7.63
C GLU A 184 4.25 14.51 6.66
N THR A 185 4.29 14.24 5.35
CA THR A 185 3.82 15.26 4.42
C THR A 185 2.36 15.51 4.81
N GLN A 186 2.05 16.72 5.26
CA GLN A 186 0.69 17.10 5.62
C GLN A 186 -0.22 16.86 4.42
N THR A 187 -0.90 15.71 4.41
CA THR A 187 -1.96 15.39 3.47
C THR A 187 -3.18 16.20 3.87
N THR A 188 -3.21 17.45 3.42
CA THR A 188 -4.38 18.35 3.49
C THR A 188 -5.48 17.95 2.50
N THR A 189 -5.72 16.66 2.29
CA THR A 189 -6.72 16.21 1.31
C THR A 189 -7.59 15.10 1.85
N SER A 190 -8.62 15.51 2.57
CA SER A 190 -9.95 14.86 2.61
C SER A 190 -10.72 15.06 1.28
N ALA A 191 -10.03 15.34 0.17
CA ALA A 191 -10.65 15.68 -1.09
C ALA A 191 -11.30 14.43 -1.69
N ARG A 192 -12.64 14.36 -1.63
CA ARG A 192 -13.43 13.52 -2.53
C ARG A 192 -13.02 13.89 -3.96
N PHE A 193 -12.36 12.99 -4.67
CA PHE A 193 -12.00 13.21 -6.06
C PHE A 193 -13.28 13.22 -6.92
N SER A 194 -13.63 14.37 -7.47
CA SER A 194 -14.75 14.49 -8.43
C SER A 194 -14.39 13.98 -9.82
N VAL A 195 -13.10 13.78 -10.09
CA VAL A 195 -12.57 13.40 -11.40
C VAL A 195 -11.41 12.41 -11.27
N SER A 196 -11.14 11.68 -12.36
CA SER A 196 -9.96 10.83 -12.49
C SER A 196 -9.40 10.96 -13.90
N LEU A 197 -8.07 10.95 -14.01
CA LEU A 197 -7.42 10.89 -15.32
C LEU A 197 -7.57 9.49 -15.96
N GLY A 198 -7.82 8.46 -15.15
CA GLY A 198 -7.92 7.06 -15.60
C GLY A 198 -6.59 6.37 -15.84
N ILE A 199 -5.51 6.82 -15.17
CA ILE A 199 -4.27 6.06 -15.10
C ILE A 199 -4.33 5.10 -13.90
N MET A 200 -3.59 4.01 -14.00
CA MET A 200 -3.28 3.12 -12.87
C MET A 200 -1.86 3.46 -12.45
N PRO A 201 -1.66 4.16 -11.32
CA PRO A 201 -0.33 4.54 -10.90
C PRO A 201 0.53 3.32 -10.62
N ASP A 202 1.78 3.37 -11.06
CA ASP A 202 2.80 2.41 -10.69
C ASP A 202 3.41 2.79 -9.34
N TYR A 203 2.94 2.15 -8.28
CA TYR A 203 3.46 2.34 -6.92
C TYR A 203 4.86 1.80 -6.74
N THR A 204 5.41 1.05 -7.70
CA THR A 204 6.79 0.53 -7.67
C THR A 204 7.80 1.52 -8.26
N TYR A 205 7.35 2.51 -9.04
CA TYR A 205 8.21 3.59 -9.55
C TYR A 205 8.74 4.51 -8.43
N SER A 206 10.01 4.92 -8.51
CA SER A 206 10.69 5.76 -7.51
C SER A 206 11.29 7.05 -8.07
N GLY A 207 11.13 7.30 -9.37
CA GLY A 207 11.59 8.54 -9.99
C GLY A 207 10.60 9.69 -9.81
N MET A 208 10.97 10.86 -10.32
CA MET A 208 10.11 12.04 -10.27
C MET A 208 8.88 11.89 -11.19
N GLY A 209 7.70 12.10 -10.62
CA GLY A 209 6.42 12.01 -11.33
C GLY A 209 5.62 10.78 -10.95
N VAL A 210 4.57 10.51 -11.73
CA VAL A 210 3.74 9.30 -11.57
C VAL A 210 3.83 8.49 -12.86
N ARG A 211 4.48 7.33 -12.79
CA ARG A 211 4.45 6.36 -13.89
C ARG A 211 3.09 5.69 -13.94
N ALA A 212 2.48 5.60 -15.11
CA ALA A 212 1.26 4.85 -15.34
C ALA A 212 1.64 3.40 -15.64
N ASP A 213 1.27 2.47 -14.77
CA ASP A 213 1.40 1.02 -15.05
C ASP A 213 0.36 0.58 -16.08
N GLY A 214 -0.82 1.20 -16.04
CA GLY A 214 -1.91 0.94 -16.97
C GLY A 214 -2.75 2.18 -17.25
N ILE A 215 -3.49 2.14 -18.35
CA ILE A 215 -4.43 3.19 -18.75
C ILE A 215 -5.81 2.55 -18.89
N SER A 216 -6.80 3.11 -18.20
CA SER A 216 -8.17 2.63 -18.24
C SER A 216 -8.88 3.03 -19.53
N GLU A 217 -9.63 2.09 -20.12
CA GLU A 217 -10.36 2.31 -21.35
C GLU A 217 -11.47 3.37 -21.21
N GLY A 218 -11.66 4.19 -22.23
CA GLY A 218 -12.67 5.24 -22.31
C GLY A 218 -12.42 6.45 -21.40
N LYS A 219 -11.32 6.46 -20.64
CA LYS A 219 -10.97 7.52 -19.68
C LYS A 219 -10.14 8.65 -20.30
N PRO A 220 -10.04 9.82 -19.63
CA PRO A 220 -9.36 10.99 -20.17
C PRO A 220 -7.93 10.75 -20.65
N ALA A 221 -7.12 9.98 -19.90
CA ALA A 221 -5.75 9.63 -20.27
C ALA A 221 -5.69 8.90 -21.62
N GLN A 222 -6.54 7.88 -21.82
CA GLN A 222 -6.57 7.11 -23.06
C GLN A 222 -6.99 7.98 -24.24
N LYS A 223 -8.03 8.80 -24.07
CA LYS A 223 -8.53 9.73 -25.09
C LYS A 223 -7.48 10.77 -25.49
N ALA A 224 -6.62 11.16 -24.55
CA ALA A 224 -5.50 12.07 -24.77
C ALA A 224 -4.23 11.36 -25.31
N GLY A 225 -4.28 10.05 -25.55
CA GLY A 225 -3.19 9.28 -26.14
C GLY A 225 -2.09 8.85 -25.17
N LEU A 226 -2.34 8.89 -23.86
CA LEU A 226 -1.41 8.35 -22.86
C LEU A 226 -1.41 6.81 -22.92
N GLN A 227 -0.28 6.23 -22.60
CA GLN A 227 0.03 4.80 -22.68
C GLN A 227 0.63 4.30 -21.36
N ALA A 228 0.58 2.98 -21.15
CA ALA A 228 1.32 2.34 -20.08
C ALA A 228 2.83 2.63 -20.24
N GLY A 229 3.51 2.90 -19.14
CA GLY A 229 4.91 3.34 -19.10
C GLY A 229 5.11 4.85 -19.14
N ASP A 230 4.09 5.65 -19.50
CA ASP A 230 4.20 7.12 -19.47
C ASP A 230 4.36 7.63 -18.03
N ILE A 231 5.13 8.71 -17.85
CA ILE A 231 5.41 9.31 -16.55
C ILE A 231 4.85 10.71 -16.51
N ILE A 232 3.76 10.93 -15.78
CA ILE A 232 3.16 12.26 -15.62
C ILE A 232 4.06 13.12 -14.74
N ILE A 233 4.44 14.28 -15.25
CA ILE A 233 5.31 15.25 -14.57
C ILE A 233 4.63 16.61 -14.35
N LYS A 234 3.52 16.90 -15.04
CA LYS A 234 2.71 18.11 -14.83
C LYS A 234 1.24 17.89 -15.17
N LEU A 235 0.34 18.52 -14.43
CA LEU A 235 -1.09 18.57 -14.71
C LEU A 235 -1.59 20.02 -14.55
N GLY A 236 -1.92 20.68 -15.66
CA GLY A 236 -2.10 22.12 -15.73
C GLY A 236 -0.83 22.85 -15.32
N ASP A 237 -0.96 23.75 -14.34
CA ASP A 237 0.19 24.46 -13.74
C ASP A 237 0.85 23.70 -12.59
N LEU A 238 0.31 22.55 -12.20
CA LEU A 238 0.75 21.80 -11.03
C LEU A 238 1.85 20.81 -11.41
N THR A 239 3.03 20.97 -10.81
CA THR A 239 4.13 20.02 -10.93
C THR A 239 3.79 18.73 -10.19
N ILE A 240 3.97 17.61 -10.89
CA ILE A 240 3.77 16.28 -10.32
C ILE A 240 5.15 15.69 -10.05
N SER A 241 5.55 15.69 -8.78
CA SER A 241 6.82 15.08 -8.36
C SER A 241 6.64 13.72 -7.68
N SER A 242 5.43 13.47 -7.16
CA SER A 242 5.05 12.25 -6.45
C SER A 242 3.59 11.89 -6.74
N LEU A 243 3.18 10.67 -6.37
CA LEU A 243 1.78 10.26 -6.40
C LEU A 243 0.88 11.15 -5.55
N GLU A 244 1.38 11.60 -4.40
CA GLU A 244 0.64 12.52 -3.54
C GLU A 244 0.33 13.85 -4.25
N ASN A 245 1.33 14.45 -4.92
CA ASN A 245 1.11 15.69 -5.69
C ASN A 245 0.11 15.47 -6.84
N TYR A 246 0.16 14.29 -7.47
CA TYR A 246 -0.80 13.92 -8.49
C TYR A 246 -2.23 13.86 -7.96
N MET A 247 -2.45 13.21 -6.82
CA MET A 247 -3.77 13.13 -6.19
C MET A 247 -4.24 14.54 -5.77
N GLN A 248 -3.39 15.34 -5.13
CA GLN A 248 -3.72 16.73 -4.78
C GLN A 248 -4.07 17.57 -6.01
N ALA A 249 -3.40 17.35 -7.15
CA ALA A 249 -3.71 18.03 -8.39
C ALA A 249 -5.08 17.64 -8.93
N LEU A 250 -5.41 16.35 -8.96
CA LEU A 250 -6.74 15.87 -9.37
C LEU A 250 -7.86 16.46 -8.52
N GLY A 251 -7.64 16.62 -7.21
CA GLY A 251 -8.62 17.22 -6.30
C GLY A 251 -9.00 18.67 -6.61
N LYS A 252 -8.26 19.35 -7.49
CA LYS A 252 -8.55 20.74 -7.90
C LYS A 252 -9.43 20.83 -9.14
N PHE A 253 -9.61 19.74 -9.89
CA PHE A 253 -10.32 19.74 -11.16
C PHE A 253 -11.77 19.23 -11.01
N LYS A 254 -12.66 19.76 -11.86
CA LYS A 254 -14.07 19.35 -11.93
C LYS A 254 -14.39 18.63 -13.23
N LYS A 255 -15.49 17.86 -13.24
CA LYS A 255 -15.97 17.16 -14.43
C LYS A 255 -16.28 18.17 -15.55
N GLY A 256 -15.81 17.89 -16.77
CA GLY A 256 -15.88 18.75 -17.94
C GLY A 256 -14.76 19.78 -18.03
N GLU A 257 -13.89 19.89 -17.02
CA GLU A 257 -12.76 20.81 -17.05
C GLU A 257 -11.64 20.26 -17.94
N ARG A 258 -11.01 21.16 -18.70
CA ARG A 258 -9.91 20.83 -19.62
C ARG A 258 -8.60 21.36 -19.09
N THR A 259 -7.57 20.54 -19.15
CA THR A 259 -6.21 20.95 -18.78
C THR A 259 -5.16 20.26 -19.63
N LYS A 260 -3.93 20.78 -19.58
CA LYS A 260 -2.77 20.14 -20.22
C LYS A 260 -2.17 19.11 -19.26
N VAL A 261 -1.88 17.91 -19.75
CA VAL A 261 -1.02 16.95 -19.05
C VAL A 261 0.33 16.92 -19.75
N LYS A 262 1.41 17.03 -18.97
CA LYS A 262 2.78 16.87 -19.45
C LYS A 262 3.34 15.56 -18.91
N PHE A 263 3.88 14.74 -19.80
CA PHE A 263 4.36 13.42 -19.45
C PHE A 263 5.63 13.05 -20.23
N LYS A 264 6.40 12.11 -19.69
CA LYS A 264 7.54 11.51 -20.37
C LYS A 264 7.15 10.19 -21.00
N ARG A 265 7.60 9.97 -22.23
CA ARG A 265 7.54 8.67 -22.93
C ARG A 265 8.94 8.33 -23.39
N GLY A 266 9.58 7.37 -22.73
CA GLY A 266 11.02 7.16 -22.90
C GLY A 266 11.82 8.42 -22.54
N ASN A 267 12.57 8.96 -23.50
CA ASN A 267 13.35 10.18 -23.32
C ASN A 267 12.60 11.46 -23.74
N ASP A 268 11.46 11.32 -24.41
CA ASP A 268 10.71 12.46 -24.94
C ASP A 268 9.78 13.04 -23.87
N VAL A 269 9.62 14.36 -23.90
CA VAL A 269 8.66 15.08 -23.08
C VAL A 269 7.51 15.54 -23.98
N LEU A 270 6.32 15.02 -23.70
CA LEU A 270 5.12 15.24 -24.50
C LEU A 270 4.06 16.01 -23.69
N GLU A 271 3.15 16.67 -24.40
CA GLU A 271 1.99 17.35 -23.83
C GLU A 271 0.73 16.94 -24.57
N ALA A 272 -0.36 16.72 -23.82
CA ALA A 272 -1.68 16.43 -24.37
C ALA A 272 -2.76 17.22 -23.63
N MET A 273 -3.88 17.48 -24.31
CA MET A 273 -5.07 18.04 -23.67
C MET A 273 -5.93 16.91 -23.12
N VAL A 274 -6.37 17.03 -21.86
CA VAL A 274 -7.29 16.12 -21.21
C VAL A 274 -8.56 16.86 -20.81
N GLU A 275 -9.69 16.16 -20.87
CA GLU A 275 -10.99 16.63 -20.37
C GLU A 275 -11.47 15.61 -19.33
N PHE A 276 -11.76 16.08 -18.11
CA PHE A 276 -12.11 15.23 -16.97
C PHE A 276 -13.57 14.78 -16.94
#